data_AF-A0A239BI53-F1
#
_entry.id   AF-A0A239BI53-F1
#
_cell.length_a   1.000
_cell.length_b   1.000
_cell.length_c   1.000
_cell.angle_alpha   90.00
_cell.angle_beta   90.00
_cell.angle_gamma   90.00
#
_symmetry.space_group_name_H-M   'P 1'
#
loop_
_entity.id
_entity.type
_entity.pdbx_description
1 polymer ?
#
loop_
_entity_poly.entity_id
_entity_poly.type
_entity_poly.pdbx_seq_one_letter_code
_entity_poly.pdbx_strand_id
1 'polypeptide(L)'
;MLKEKVRDLQAMSAETKLRYFKVLFSMALIDGELNQLEAMELYRLMGKIKILQKERLDLLNNMDAFSENIIDICKTLLEGLNDQEKNILRFSLMKDLIIIMGADYYQSPAEIELFSKIRTFFQITEEQLYYFQEEYREDRSFFDEASEKSVTVNRLEERILTAAALGIPIGALYIKKCRDKNDYFFFYRGKKELSAIDLLKALTIGVVTYKGLKWLLKMKTNKKETLKQCLYKECLKIQDRAIRYLVKDRRYFQEKLLNLEKENEETVSIESKVVLLDKVDATFKNTKLYLL
;
A
#
# COMPACT_ATOMS: atom_id res chain seq x y z
N MET A 1 13.81 7.17 -29.90
CA MET A 1 13.25 7.42 -28.55
C MET A 1 13.48 6.19 -27.69
N LEU A 2 14.35 6.29 -26.68
CA LEU A 2 14.43 5.29 -25.61
C LEU A 2 13.09 5.33 -24.86
N LYS A 3 12.35 4.22 -24.83
CA LYS A 3 11.12 4.14 -24.04
C LYS A 3 11.48 4.31 -22.56
N GLU A 4 11.03 5.38 -21.94
CA GLU A 4 11.14 5.55 -20.50
C GLU A 4 10.49 4.36 -19.80
N LYS A 5 11.22 3.77 -18.85
CA LYS A 5 10.77 2.61 -18.11
C LYS A 5 9.85 3.07 -16.98
N VAL A 6 8.56 2.71 -17.07
CA VAL A 6 7.58 2.96 -16.01
C VAL A 6 7.99 2.24 -14.73
N ARG A 7 8.06 2.99 -13.63
CA ARG A 7 8.34 2.45 -12.28
C ARG A 7 7.03 2.30 -11.50
N ASP A 8 6.93 1.18 -10.79
CA ASP A 8 5.93 1.05 -9.72
C ASP A 8 6.39 1.79 -8.44
N LEU A 9 5.50 1.96 -7.46
CA LEU A 9 5.78 2.68 -6.20
C LEU A 9 7.05 2.20 -5.47
N GLN A 10 7.31 0.89 -5.45
CA GLN A 10 8.47 0.33 -4.75
C GLN A 10 9.79 0.66 -5.47
N ALA A 11 9.74 0.84 -6.79
CA ALA A 11 10.86 1.16 -7.66
C ALA A 11 11.06 2.68 -7.85
N MET A 12 10.16 3.52 -7.31
CA MET A 12 10.35 4.97 -7.23
C MET A 12 11.48 5.33 -6.26
N SER A 13 11.97 6.56 -6.37
CA SER A 13 13.08 7.06 -5.56
C SER A 13 12.73 7.05 -4.07
N ALA A 14 13.75 7.04 -3.20
CA ALA A 14 13.54 7.15 -1.76
C ALA A 14 12.79 8.44 -1.40
N GLU A 15 13.09 9.53 -2.10
CA GLU A 15 12.42 10.83 -1.93
C GLU A 15 10.93 10.77 -2.28
N THR A 16 10.55 10.19 -3.42
CA THR A 16 9.13 10.03 -3.79
C THR A 16 8.41 9.17 -2.75
N LYS A 17 9.03 8.08 -2.28
CA LYS A 17 8.45 7.22 -1.25
C LYS A 17 8.31 7.93 0.10
N LEU A 18 9.27 8.77 0.48
CA LEU A 18 9.19 9.59 1.69
C LEU A 18 8.02 10.59 1.57
N ARG A 19 7.94 11.35 0.47
CA ARG A 19 6.83 12.29 0.21
C ARG A 19 5.47 11.58 0.19
N TYR A 20 5.39 10.38 -0.40
CA TYR A 20 4.19 9.54 -0.40
C TYR A 20 3.74 9.22 1.03
N PHE A 21 4.69 8.83 1.88
CA PHE A 21 4.40 8.55 3.28
C PHE A 21 4.12 9.80 4.11
N LYS A 22 4.68 10.96 3.79
CA LYS A 22 4.28 12.22 4.44
C LYS A 22 2.78 12.45 4.28
N VAL A 23 2.21 12.22 3.08
CA VAL A 23 0.77 12.34 2.85
C VAL A 23 -0.04 11.35 3.70
N LEU A 24 0.42 10.09 3.81
CA LEU A 24 -0.24 9.08 4.63
C LEU A 24 -0.16 9.38 6.13
N PHE A 25 0.99 9.88 6.61
CA PHE A 25 1.15 10.31 8.00
C PHE A 25 0.29 11.53 8.31
N SER A 26 0.18 12.49 7.38
CA SER A 26 -0.72 13.62 7.54
C SER A 26 -2.18 13.18 7.69
N MET A 27 -2.59 12.09 7.04
CA MET A 27 -3.92 11.52 7.25
C MET A 27 -4.06 10.93 8.66
N ALA A 28 -3.12 10.08 9.07
CA ALA A 28 -3.16 9.37 10.36
C ALA A 28 -2.87 10.23 11.61
N LEU A 29 -2.61 11.52 11.43
CA LEU A 29 -2.27 12.45 12.52
C LEU A 29 -3.21 13.66 12.57
N ILE A 30 -4.14 13.78 11.61
CA ILE A 30 -4.92 15.01 11.45
C ILE A 30 -5.90 15.24 12.62
N ASP A 31 -6.33 14.16 13.27
CA ASP A 31 -7.21 14.17 14.43
C ASP A 31 -6.46 14.18 15.78
N GLY A 32 -5.13 14.20 15.74
CA GLY A 32 -4.26 14.37 16.90
C GLY A 32 -3.16 13.33 16.96
N GLU A 33 -3.42 12.22 17.66
CA GLU A 33 -2.40 11.21 17.96
C GLU A 33 -2.53 9.98 17.08
N LEU A 34 -1.41 9.56 16.49
CA LEU A 34 -1.32 8.33 15.71
C LEU A 34 -1.64 7.11 16.59
N ASN A 35 -2.72 6.41 16.27
CA ASN A 35 -3.14 5.26 17.04
C ASN A 35 -2.46 3.95 16.56
N GLN A 36 -2.57 2.89 17.38
CA GLN A 36 -1.89 1.61 17.11
C GLN A 36 -2.38 0.90 15.84
N LEU A 37 -3.65 1.09 15.45
CA LEU A 37 -4.25 0.46 14.27
C LEU A 37 -3.78 1.16 13.01
N GLU A 38 -3.79 2.49 12.99
CA GLU A 38 -3.23 3.30 11.90
C GLU A 38 -1.74 3.06 11.74
N ALA A 39 -0.98 3.07 12.84
CA ALA A 39 0.45 2.78 12.82
C ALA A 39 0.74 1.38 12.27
N MET A 40 -0.05 0.37 12.64
CA MET A 40 0.06 -0.97 12.07
C MET A 40 -0.12 -0.93 10.55
N GLU A 41 -1.14 -0.23 10.04
CA GLU A 41 -1.36 -0.11 8.60
C GLU A 41 -0.24 0.69 7.90
N LEU A 42 0.25 1.78 8.49
CA LEU A 42 1.42 2.50 7.99
C LEU A 42 2.62 1.54 7.86
N TYR A 43 2.92 0.72 8.87
CA TYR A 43 4.00 -0.28 8.79
C TYR A 43 3.77 -1.33 7.69
N ARG A 44 2.52 -1.77 7.49
CA ARG A 44 2.16 -2.70 6.40
C ARG A 44 2.40 -2.06 5.03
N LEU A 45 1.98 -0.81 4.83
CA LEU A 45 2.19 -0.06 3.60
C LEU A 45 3.69 0.24 3.37
N MET A 46 4.43 0.59 4.42
CA MET A 46 5.89 0.75 4.39
C MET A 46 6.57 -0.56 3.96
N GLY A 47 6.07 -1.68 4.49
CA GLY A 47 6.41 -3.02 4.07
C GLY A 47 6.16 -3.21 2.57
N LYS A 48 4.95 -2.93 2.09
CA LYS A 48 4.53 -3.05 0.67
C LYS A 48 5.51 -2.33 -0.27
N ILE A 49 5.84 -1.07 -0.01
CA ILE A 49 6.69 -0.26 -0.91
C ILE A 49 8.19 -0.30 -0.60
N LYS A 50 8.61 -0.98 0.48
CA LYS A 50 10.01 -1.11 0.92
C LYS A 50 10.71 0.24 1.12
N ILE A 51 10.20 1.00 2.07
CA ILE A 51 10.91 2.16 2.62
C ILE A 51 12.13 1.70 3.45
N LEU A 52 13.25 2.43 3.44
CA LEU A 52 14.42 2.07 4.25
C LEU A 52 14.25 2.58 5.68
N GLN A 53 15.11 2.14 6.58
CA GLN A 53 15.00 2.49 7.99
C GLN A 53 15.18 3.99 8.23
N LYS A 54 16.11 4.63 7.53
CA LYS A 54 16.37 6.07 7.68
C LYS A 54 15.10 6.89 7.41
N GLU A 55 14.37 6.61 6.34
CA GLU A 55 13.14 7.36 6.02
C GLU A 55 11.99 7.03 6.99
N ARG A 56 11.91 5.80 7.50
CA ARG A 56 10.91 5.48 8.55
C ARG A 56 11.19 6.25 9.83
N LEU A 57 12.44 6.26 10.28
CA LEU A 57 12.83 7.01 11.46
C LEU A 57 12.63 8.52 11.26
N ASP A 58 12.87 9.04 10.05
CA ASP A 58 12.57 10.43 9.70
C ASP A 58 11.07 10.74 9.87
N LEU A 59 10.19 9.91 9.32
CA LEU A 59 8.74 10.07 9.49
C LEU A 59 8.31 9.98 10.96
N LEU A 60 8.83 9.01 11.70
CA LEU A 60 8.47 8.82 13.10
C LEU A 60 9.00 9.95 13.99
N ASN A 61 10.16 10.52 13.70
CA ASN A 61 10.71 11.63 14.50
C ASN A 61 10.03 12.97 14.21
N ASN A 62 9.49 13.15 13.00
CA ASN A 62 8.89 14.41 12.55
C ASN A 62 7.35 14.39 12.57
N MET A 63 6.73 13.53 13.39
CA MET A 63 5.26 13.45 13.50
C MET A 63 4.62 14.80 13.86
N ASP A 64 5.25 15.57 14.74
CA ASP A 64 4.73 16.86 15.21
C ASP A 64 4.97 18.01 14.19
N ALA A 65 5.76 17.77 13.15
CA ALA A 65 6.22 18.79 12.21
C ALA A 65 5.43 18.80 10.88
N PHE A 66 4.36 18.02 10.76
CA PHE A 66 3.50 18.00 9.57
C PHE A 66 2.56 19.22 9.50
N SER A 67 3.12 20.44 9.58
CA SER A 67 2.38 21.69 9.40
C SER A 67 2.41 22.21 7.96
N GLU A 68 3.06 21.48 7.05
CA GLU A 68 3.14 21.83 5.63
C GLU A 68 1.74 21.74 4.97
N ASN A 69 1.47 22.63 4.01
CA ASN A 69 0.25 22.54 3.22
C ASN A 69 0.24 21.23 2.42
N ILE A 70 -0.72 20.34 2.72
CA ILE A 70 -0.83 19.02 2.10
C ILE A 70 -0.87 19.07 0.57
N ILE A 71 -1.43 20.13 -0.01
CA ILE A 71 -1.49 20.29 -1.47
C ILE A 71 -0.10 20.52 -2.06
N ASP A 72 0.78 21.22 -1.34
CA ASP A 72 2.16 21.42 -1.79
C ASP A 72 2.99 20.14 -1.65
N ILE A 73 2.74 19.33 -0.60
CA ILE A 73 3.28 17.96 -0.53
C ILE A 73 2.80 17.14 -1.72
N CYS A 74 1.52 17.23 -2.10
CA CYS A 74 0.98 16.49 -3.24
C CYS A 74 1.55 16.97 -4.59
N LYS A 75 1.81 18.27 -4.77
CA LYS A 75 2.48 18.80 -5.98
C LYS A 75 3.90 18.26 -6.08
N THR A 76 4.67 18.38 -5.00
CA THR A 76 6.06 17.91 -4.94
C THR A 76 6.13 16.40 -5.10
N LEU A 77 5.14 15.64 -4.63
CA LEU A 77 5.05 14.19 -4.83
C LEU A 77 5.00 13.78 -6.31
N LEU A 78 4.47 14.64 -7.19
CA LEU A 78 4.33 14.38 -8.63
C LEU A 78 5.53 14.84 -9.47
N GLU A 79 6.50 15.53 -8.86
CA GLU A 79 7.70 16.00 -9.54
C GLU A 79 8.57 14.84 -10.04
N GLY A 80 9.07 14.93 -11.27
CA GLY A 80 9.95 13.91 -11.85
C GLY A 80 9.29 12.57 -12.18
N LEU A 81 7.96 12.49 -12.10
CA LEU A 81 7.17 11.34 -12.54
C LEU A 81 6.60 11.58 -13.94
N ASN A 82 6.62 10.57 -14.79
CA ASN A 82 5.87 10.61 -16.06
C ASN A 82 4.37 10.35 -15.81
N ASP A 83 3.53 10.58 -16.81
CA ASP A 83 2.07 10.50 -16.64
C ASP A 83 1.57 9.12 -16.21
N GLN A 84 2.22 8.04 -16.64
CA GLN A 84 1.87 6.69 -16.22
C GLN A 84 2.22 6.45 -14.75
N GLU A 85 3.38 6.95 -14.31
CA GLU A 85 3.81 6.89 -12.91
C GLU A 85 2.93 7.74 -12.01
N LYS A 86 2.53 8.95 -12.45
CA LYS A 86 1.56 9.80 -11.74
C LYS A 86 0.21 9.09 -11.59
N ASN A 87 -0.24 8.39 -12.62
CA ASN A 87 -1.49 7.63 -12.58
C ASN A 87 -1.42 6.44 -11.62
N ILE A 88 -0.30 5.69 -11.63
CA ILE A 88 -0.04 4.63 -10.66
C ILE A 88 -0.05 5.18 -9.23
N LEU A 89 0.66 6.29 -9.02
CA LEU A 89 0.79 6.92 -7.71
C LEU A 89 -0.56 7.39 -7.19
N ARG A 90 -1.34 8.15 -7.98
CA ARG A 90 -2.60 8.72 -7.50
C ARG A 90 -3.60 7.66 -7.04
N PHE A 91 -3.70 6.56 -7.79
CA PHE A 91 -4.67 5.50 -7.47
C PHE A 91 -4.21 4.65 -6.31
N SER A 92 -2.91 4.37 -6.22
CA SER A 92 -2.35 3.68 -5.06
C SER A 92 -2.50 4.51 -3.79
N LEU A 93 -2.22 5.82 -3.87
CA LEU A 93 -2.38 6.75 -2.76
C LEU A 93 -3.84 6.83 -2.30
N MET A 94 -4.78 6.90 -3.23
CA MET A 94 -6.20 6.96 -2.89
C MET A 94 -6.67 5.72 -2.11
N LYS A 95 -6.27 4.52 -2.57
CA LYS A 95 -6.54 3.28 -1.84
C LYS A 95 -5.88 3.28 -0.47
N ASP A 96 -4.60 3.62 -0.40
CA ASP A 96 -3.83 3.59 0.83
C ASP A 96 -4.37 4.61 1.85
N LEU A 97 -4.89 5.77 1.41
CA LEU A 97 -5.58 6.73 2.28
C LEU A 97 -6.88 6.17 2.87
N ILE A 98 -7.67 5.44 2.07
CA ILE A 98 -8.89 4.75 2.56
C ILE A 98 -8.53 3.68 3.59
N ILE A 99 -7.39 2.98 3.40
CA ILE A 99 -6.91 1.99 4.37
C ILE A 99 -6.57 2.66 5.70
N ILE A 100 -5.84 3.78 5.68
CA ILE A 100 -5.47 4.54 6.89
C ILE A 100 -6.71 5.08 7.60
N MET A 101 -7.55 5.84 6.89
CA MET A 101 -8.79 6.42 7.43
C MET A 101 -9.79 5.35 7.87
N GLY A 102 -9.65 4.09 7.44
CA GLY A 102 -10.51 2.99 7.88
C GLY A 102 -9.89 2.11 8.97
N ALA A 103 -8.67 2.40 9.42
CA ALA A 103 -7.87 1.50 10.24
C ALA A 103 -8.53 1.22 11.60
N ASP A 104 -9.06 2.26 12.25
CA ASP A 104 -9.63 2.23 13.59
C ASP A 104 -11.17 2.16 13.63
N TYR A 105 -11.79 1.97 12.47
CA TYR A 105 -13.25 1.91 12.27
C TYR A 105 -14.00 3.21 12.55
N TYR A 106 -13.29 4.32 12.72
CA TYR A 106 -13.85 5.66 12.85
C TYR A 106 -13.28 6.56 11.75
N GLN A 107 -14.05 7.55 11.32
CA GLN A 107 -13.60 8.56 10.37
C GLN A 107 -13.97 9.90 10.95
N SER A 108 -12.96 10.62 11.44
CA SER A 108 -13.14 11.96 11.97
C SER A 108 -13.56 12.93 10.85
N PRO A 109 -14.29 14.00 11.18
CA PRO A 109 -14.59 15.06 10.20
C PRO A 109 -13.33 15.66 9.55
N ALA A 110 -12.22 15.72 10.29
CA ALA A 110 -10.95 16.26 9.82
C ALA A 110 -10.29 15.36 8.76
N GLU A 111 -10.30 14.04 8.96
CA GLU A 111 -9.85 13.07 7.95
C GLU A 111 -10.69 13.12 6.68
N ILE A 112 -12.02 13.18 6.82
CA ILE A 112 -12.95 13.28 5.68
C ILE A 112 -12.66 14.55 4.87
N GLU A 113 -12.44 15.69 5.54
CA GLU A 113 -12.11 16.95 4.88
C GLU A 113 -10.75 16.88 4.18
N LEU A 114 -9.72 16.36 4.85
CA LEU A 114 -8.38 16.19 4.29
C LEU A 114 -8.40 15.25 3.07
N PHE A 115 -9.12 14.13 3.19
CA PHE A 115 -9.31 13.17 2.11
C PHE A 115 -9.99 13.83 0.91
N SER A 116 -11.05 14.61 1.15
CA SER A 116 -11.76 15.35 0.10
C SER A 116 -10.86 16.35 -0.64
N LYS A 117 -10.00 17.06 0.08
CA LYS A 117 -8.99 17.97 -0.51
C LYS A 117 -8.01 17.21 -1.42
N ILE A 118 -7.44 16.11 -0.92
CA ILE A 118 -6.49 15.28 -1.67
C ILE A 118 -7.17 14.65 -2.89
N ARG A 119 -8.38 14.13 -2.72
CA ARG A 119 -9.21 13.54 -3.79
C ARG A 119 -9.47 14.53 -4.91
N THR A 120 -9.85 15.75 -4.55
CA THR A 120 -10.09 16.85 -5.51
C THR A 120 -8.82 17.17 -6.28
N PHE A 121 -7.67 17.26 -5.59
CA PHE A 121 -6.37 17.51 -6.22
C PHE A 121 -6.00 16.43 -7.24
N PHE A 122 -6.20 15.15 -6.91
CA PHE A 122 -5.90 14.02 -7.81
C PHE A 122 -6.99 13.72 -8.85
N GLN A 123 -8.10 14.48 -8.83
CA GLN A 123 -9.23 14.36 -9.75
C GLN A 123 -9.82 12.94 -9.77
N ILE A 124 -10.00 12.34 -8.59
CA ILE A 124 -10.64 11.02 -8.46
C ILE A 124 -12.16 11.16 -8.55
N THR A 125 -12.75 10.49 -9.53
CA THR A 125 -14.20 10.51 -9.78
C THR A 125 -14.97 9.75 -8.69
N GLU A 126 -16.29 9.98 -8.59
CA GLU A 126 -17.15 9.23 -7.65
C GLU A 126 -17.13 7.72 -7.95
N GLU A 127 -17.12 7.35 -9.23
CA GLU A 127 -17.08 5.94 -9.66
C GLU A 127 -15.78 5.26 -9.23
N GLN A 128 -14.65 5.96 -9.36
CA GLN A 128 -13.35 5.49 -8.90
C GLN A 128 -13.30 5.39 -7.37
N LEU A 129 -13.85 6.38 -6.66
CA LEU A 129 -13.94 6.35 -5.20
C LEU A 129 -14.79 5.17 -4.71
N TYR A 130 -15.97 4.99 -5.29
CA TYR A 130 -16.85 3.87 -4.98
C TYR A 130 -16.14 2.53 -5.19
N TYR A 131 -15.41 2.39 -6.31
CA TYR A 131 -14.58 1.22 -6.57
C TYR A 131 -13.58 0.97 -5.44
N PHE A 132 -12.84 1.99 -4.97
CA PHE A 132 -11.87 1.82 -3.89
C PHE A 132 -12.52 1.46 -2.55
N GLN A 133 -13.70 1.99 -2.25
CA GLN A 133 -14.43 1.71 -1.01
C GLN A 133 -15.01 0.27 -0.98
N GLU A 134 -15.51 -0.23 -2.11
CA GLU A 134 -15.90 -1.63 -2.24
C GLU A 134 -14.67 -2.55 -2.12
N GLU A 135 -13.60 -2.20 -2.84
CA GLU A 135 -12.33 -2.92 -2.79
C GLU A 135 -11.78 -3.03 -1.37
N TYR A 136 -11.75 -1.94 -0.61
CA TYR A 136 -11.32 -1.92 0.79
C TYR A 136 -12.11 -2.90 1.68
N ARG A 137 -13.45 -2.91 1.53
CA ARG A 137 -14.33 -3.80 2.31
C ARG A 137 -14.11 -5.27 1.97
N GLU A 138 -13.99 -5.58 0.69
CA GLU A 138 -13.76 -6.95 0.25
C GLU A 138 -12.37 -7.47 0.62
N ASP A 139 -11.34 -6.64 0.47
CA ASP A 139 -9.95 -7.00 0.74
C ASP A 139 -9.76 -7.50 2.19
N ARG A 140 -10.46 -6.87 3.16
CA ARG A 140 -10.45 -7.25 4.58
C ARG A 140 -11.02 -8.65 4.87
N SER A 141 -11.90 -9.16 4.02
CA SER A 141 -12.53 -10.49 4.17
C SER A 141 -12.05 -11.52 3.15
N PHE A 142 -11.07 -11.16 2.31
CA PHE A 142 -10.65 -11.98 1.17
C PHE A 142 -10.16 -13.39 1.55
N PHE A 143 -9.51 -13.53 2.70
CA PHE A 143 -9.01 -14.83 3.19
C PHE A 143 -9.92 -15.48 4.24
N ASP A 144 -11.04 -14.86 4.63
CA ASP A 144 -11.96 -15.41 5.62
C ASP A 144 -12.87 -16.47 4.99
N GLU A 145 -12.46 -17.74 5.10
CA GLU A 145 -13.21 -18.90 4.59
C GLU A 145 -14.53 -19.16 5.35
N ALA A 146 -14.64 -18.67 6.59
CA ALA A 146 -15.82 -18.82 7.44
C ALA A 146 -16.93 -17.79 7.16
N SER A 147 -16.68 -16.79 6.30
CA SER A 147 -17.71 -15.82 5.94
C SER A 147 -18.56 -16.35 4.78
N GLU A 148 -19.90 -16.27 4.89
CA GLU A 148 -20.82 -16.52 3.75
C GLU A 148 -20.47 -15.69 2.51
N LYS A 149 -19.72 -14.59 2.71
CA LYS A 149 -19.21 -13.68 1.69
C LYS A 149 -17.79 -13.97 1.23
N SER A 150 -17.24 -15.17 1.43
CA SER A 150 -15.88 -15.50 0.97
C SER A 150 -15.69 -15.02 -0.49
N VAL A 151 -14.72 -14.12 -0.67
CA VAL A 151 -14.50 -13.46 -1.98
C VAL A 151 -14.02 -14.54 -2.95
N THR A 152 -14.92 -14.98 -3.82
CA THR A 152 -14.57 -15.97 -4.84
C THR A 152 -13.65 -15.33 -5.87
N VAL A 153 -12.76 -16.12 -6.48
CA VAL A 153 -11.88 -15.62 -7.54
C VAL A 153 -12.67 -15.03 -8.72
N ASN A 154 -13.95 -15.40 -8.91
CA ASN A 154 -14.84 -14.78 -9.90
C ASN A 154 -15.09 -13.29 -9.62
N ARG A 155 -15.28 -12.89 -8.35
CA ARG A 155 -15.41 -11.47 -7.96
C ARG A 155 -14.13 -10.68 -8.24
N LEU A 156 -12.97 -11.32 -8.09
CA LEU A 156 -11.70 -10.69 -8.47
C LEU A 156 -11.64 -10.41 -9.98
N GLU A 157 -12.17 -11.30 -10.84
CA GLU A 157 -12.21 -11.06 -12.30
C GLU A 157 -13.09 -9.87 -12.66
N GLU A 158 -14.28 -9.78 -12.05
CA GLU A 158 -15.21 -8.66 -12.22
C GLU A 158 -14.56 -7.34 -11.79
N ARG A 159 -13.87 -7.33 -10.64
CA ARG A 159 -13.13 -6.15 -10.16
C ARG A 159 -12.02 -5.73 -11.11
N ILE A 160 -11.29 -6.70 -11.66
CA ILE A 160 -10.25 -6.43 -12.65
C ILE A 160 -10.86 -5.80 -13.92
N LEU A 161 -12.04 -6.25 -14.34
CA LEU A 161 -12.74 -5.65 -15.48
C LEU A 161 -13.21 -4.23 -15.16
N THR A 162 -13.83 -4.03 -14.01
CA THR A 162 -14.33 -2.72 -13.56
C THR A 162 -13.20 -1.71 -13.43
N ALA A 163 -12.10 -2.05 -12.75
CA ALA A 163 -10.96 -1.16 -12.63
C ALA A 163 -10.30 -0.87 -13.99
N ALA A 164 -10.22 -1.84 -14.90
CA ALA A 164 -9.73 -1.58 -16.25
C ALA A 164 -10.64 -0.61 -17.02
N ALA A 165 -11.96 -0.72 -16.88
CA ALA A 165 -12.92 0.21 -17.47
C ALA A 165 -12.80 1.63 -16.89
N LEU A 166 -12.46 1.74 -15.60
CA LEU A 166 -12.23 3.01 -14.89
C LEU A 166 -10.81 3.59 -15.08
N GLY A 167 -9.93 2.89 -15.83
CA GLY A 167 -8.56 3.32 -16.08
C GLY A 167 -7.60 3.14 -14.89
N ILE A 168 -7.97 2.30 -13.92
CA ILE A 168 -7.21 2.03 -12.69
C ILE A 168 -6.13 0.95 -12.95
N PRO A 169 -4.86 1.19 -12.60
CA PRO A 169 -3.75 0.27 -12.84
C PRO A 169 -3.69 -0.85 -11.79
N ILE A 170 -4.56 -1.84 -11.93
CA ILE A 170 -4.80 -2.91 -10.93
C ILE A 170 -3.55 -3.61 -10.42
N GLY A 171 -2.60 -3.96 -11.29
CA GLY A 171 -1.44 -4.69 -10.78
C GLY A 171 -0.42 -3.84 -10.06
N ALA A 172 -0.54 -2.52 -10.07
CA ALA A 172 0.14 -1.70 -9.08
C ALA A 172 -0.50 -1.83 -7.68
N LEU A 173 -1.81 -2.11 -7.61
CA LEU A 173 -2.55 -2.26 -6.36
C LEU A 173 -2.34 -3.64 -5.72
N TYR A 174 -2.46 -4.72 -6.49
CA TYR A 174 -2.58 -6.08 -5.92
C TYR A 174 -1.39 -6.99 -6.05
N ILE A 175 -0.58 -6.81 -7.09
CA ILE A 175 0.18 -7.92 -7.61
C ILE A 175 1.63 -7.51 -7.74
N LYS A 176 2.50 -8.11 -6.92
CA LYS A 176 3.94 -7.96 -7.14
C LYS A 176 4.76 -9.14 -6.63
N LYS A 177 5.20 -9.99 -7.57
CA LYS A 177 6.22 -11.07 -7.44
C LYS A 177 5.81 -12.41 -6.78
N CYS A 178 5.01 -13.21 -7.47
CA CYS A 178 5.31 -14.67 -7.51
C CYS A 178 6.48 -14.90 -8.49
N ARG A 179 7.70 -14.68 -7.99
CA ARG A 179 8.94 -14.86 -8.74
C ARG A 179 9.62 -16.12 -8.24
N ASP A 180 9.40 -17.26 -8.90
CA ASP A 180 10.41 -18.31 -8.86
C ASP A 180 11.60 -17.83 -9.68
N LYS A 181 12.80 -17.99 -9.11
CA LYS A 181 14.06 -17.72 -9.77
C LYS A 181 14.22 -18.73 -10.91
N ASN A 182 13.75 -18.38 -12.10
CA ASN A 182 14.27 -18.87 -13.37
C ASN A 182 13.86 -17.88 -14.47
N ASP A 183 14.71 -17.83 -15.49
CA ASP A 183 14.97 -16.71 -16.40
C ASP A 183 13.80 -16.13 -17.21
N TYR A 184 14.20 -15.11 -17.99
CA TYR A 184 13.65 -14.63 -19.25
C TYR A 184 13.08 -13.20 -19.22
N PHE A 185 13.98 -12.29 -19.58
CA PHE A 185 13.74 -11.15 -20.48
C PHE A 185 12.74 -11.55 -21.59
N PHE A 186 11.77 -10.69 -21.93
CA PHE A 186 10.94 -10.89 -23.13
C PHE A 186 10.87 -9.65 -24.02
N PHE A 187 11.61 -9.73 -25.12
CA PHE A 187 11.12 -9.27 -26.41
C PHE A 187 10.11 -10.31 -26.94
N TYR A 188 8.98 -9.81 -27.43
CA TYR A 188 7.90 -10.61 -28.03
C TYR A 188 8.40 -11.44 -29.23
N ARG A 189 8.40 -12.77 -29.11
CA ARG A 189 8.32 -13.70 -30.25
C ARG A 189 7.60 -14.99 -29.81
N GLY A 190 6.48 -15.30 -30.46
CA GLY A 190 5.92 -16.65 -30.49
C GLY A 190 4.67 -16.90 -29.63
N LYS A 191 3.76 -17.71 -30.20
CA LYS A 191 2.48 -18.21 -29.64
C LYS A 191 2.69 -19.09 -28.39
N LYS A 192 3.14 -18.52 -27.27
CA LYS A 192 3.12 -19.22 -25.97
C LYS A 192 1.87 -18.81 -25.20
N GLU A 193 1.15 -19.79 -24.65
CA GLU A 193 0.08 -19.53 -23.69
C GLU A 193 0.66 -18.73 -22.51
N LEU A 194 0.09 -17.56 -22.21
CA LEU A 194 0.51 -16.77 -21.06
C LEU A 194 0.32 -17.60 -19.78
N SER A 195 1.36 -17.73 -18.98
CA SER A 195 1.25 -18.35 -17.66
C SER A 195 0.61 -17.37 -16.66
N ALA A 196 0.08 -17.87 -15.54
CA ALA A 196 -0.43 -17.02 -14.45
C ALA A 196 0.62 -16.00 -13.97
N ILE A 197 1.91 -16.37 -14.06
CA ILE A 197 3.07 -15.55 -13.71
C ILE A 197 3.30 -14.41 -14.71
N ASP A 198 3.02 -14.61 -15.99
CA ASP A 198 3.20 -13.57 -17.03
C ASP A 198 2.08 -12.52 -17.01
N LEU A 199 0.89 -12.92 -16.56
CA LEU A 199 -0.23 -12.03 -16.30
C LEU A 199 0.03 -11.19 -15.04
N LEU A 200 0.60 -11.82 -13.99
CA LEU A 200 1.13 -11.14 -12.82
C LEU A 200 2.14 -10.03 -13.21
N LYS A 201 3.05 -10.32 -14.15
CA LYS A 201 4.02 -9.35 -14.69
C LYS A 201 3.36 -8.23 -15.51
N ALA A 202 2.38 -8.54 -16.37
CA ALA A 202 1.69 -7.53 -17.16
C ALA A 202 0.87 -6.57 -16.29
N LEU A 203 0.20 -7.11 -15.26
CA LEU A 203 -0.54 -6.34 -14.28
C LEU A 203 0.40 -5.42 -13.48
N THR A 204 1.57 -5.90 -13.03
CA THR A 204 2.52 -5.08 -12.22
C THR A 204 2.98 -3.78 -12.87
N ILE A 205 2.92 -3.68 -14.20
CA ILE A 205 3.36 -2.50 -14.96
C ILE A 205 2.19 -1.53 -15.21
N GLY A 206 0.99 -1.82 -14.69
CA GLY A 206 -0.21 -1.00 -14.88
C GLY A 206 -0.80 -1.08 -16.29
N VAL A 207 -0.25 -1.94 -17.17
CA VAL A 207 -0.77 -2.15 -18.53
C VAL A 207 -1.60 -3.43 -18.56
N VAL A 208 -2.88 -3.29 -18.25
CA VAL A 208 -3.85 -4.36 -18.48
C VAL A 208 -4.02 -4.53 -19.99
N THR A 209 -3.43 -5.57 -20.59
CA THR A 209 -3.64 -5.87 -22.01
C THR A 209 -4.91 -6.70 -22.20
N TYR A 210 -5.65 -6.47 -23.29
CA TYR A 210 -6.85 -7.23 -23.67
C TYR A 210 -6.64 -8.76 -23.63
N LYS A 211 -5.43 -9.23 -23.98
CA LYS A 211 -5.07 -10.66 -23.91
C LYS A 211 -4.93 -11.18 -22.47
N GLY A 212 -4.42 -10.35 -21.55
CA GLY A 212 -4.37 -10.68 -20.12
C GLY A 212 -5.77 -10.83 -19.55
N LEU A 213 -6.65 -9.86 -19.81
CA LEU A 213 -8.07 -9.91 -19.42
C LEU A 213 -8.76 -11.16 -19.97
N LYS A 214 -8.63 -11.42 -21.28
CA LYS A 214 -9.29 -12.56 -21.95
C LYS A 214 -8.82 -13.94 -21.47
N TRP A 215 -7.58 -14.05 -20.99
CA TRP A 215 -7.08 -15.30 -20.40
C TRP A 215 -7.49 -15.47 -18.95
N LEU A 216 -7.49 -14.38 -18.17
CA LEU A 216 -7.94 -14.38 -16.77
C LEU A 216 -9.38 -14.88 -16.69
N LEU A 217 -10.25 -14.34 -17.55
CA LEU A 217 -11.64 -14.78 -17.73
C LEU A 217 -11.81 -16.23 -18.21
N LYS A 218 -10.74 -16.90 -18.63
CA LYS A 218 -10.73 -18.30 -19.11
C LYS A 218 -9.97 -19.24 -18.17
N MET A 219 -9.58 -18.80 -16.97
CA MET A 219 -8.83 -19.64 -16.04
C MET A 219 -9.68 -20.78 -15.49
N LYS A 220 -9.16 -22.01 -15.59
CA LYS A 220 -9.71 -23.19 -14.90
C LYS A 220 -9.59 -23.04 -13.37
N THR A 221 -10.50 -23.67 -12.62
CA THR A 221 -10.59 -23.61 -11.15
C THR A 221 -9.27 -23.84 -10.41
N ASN A 222 -8.45 -24.81 -10.85
CA ASN A 222 -7.14 -25.06 -10.21
C ASN A 222 -6.17 -23.87 -10.29
N LYS A 223 -6.24 -23.06 -11.36
CA LYS A 223 -5.40 -21.87 -11.51
C LYS A 223 -5.90 -20.71 -10.64
N LYS A 224 -7.20 -20.68 -10.30
CA LYS A 224 -7.81 -19.69 -9.40
C LYS A 224 -7.32 -19.89 -7.96
N GLU A 225 -7.26 -21.14 -7.50
CA GLU A 225 -6.71 -21.46 -6.18
C GLU A 225 -5.21 -21.13 -6.07
N THR A 226 -4.44 -21.38 -7.14
CA THR A 226 -3.02 -21.00 -7.21
C THR A 226 -2.83 -19.48 -7.08
N LEU A 227 -3.73 -18.67 -7.65
CA LEU A 227 -3.70 -17.22 -7.51
C LEU A 227 -3.99 -16.78 -6.07
N LYS A 228 -5.02 -17.33 -5.43
CA LYS A 228 -5.35 -17.06 -4.01
C LYS A 228 -4.14 -17.34 -3.11
N GLN A 229 -3.49 -18.50 -3.29
CA GLN A 229 -2.28 -18.87 -2.54
C GLN A 229 -1.10 -17.93 -2.81
N CYS A 230 -0.92 -17.46 -4.06
CA CYS A 230 0.11 -16.50 -4.40
C CYS A 230 -0.10 -15.16 -3.67
N LEU A 231 -1.34 -14.63 -3.70
CA LEU A 231 -1.70 -13.39 -3.01
C LEU A 231 -1.50 -13.51 -1.50
N TYR A 232 -1.93 -14.63 -0.91
CA TYR A 232 -1.72 -14.91 0.51
C TYR A 232 -0.23 -14.90 0.89
N LYS A 233 0.63 -15.55 0.09
CA LYS A 233 2.08 -15.54 0.30
C LYS A 233 2.70 -14.15 0.19
N GLU A 234 2.20 -13.28 -0.69
CA GLU A 234 2.68 -11.90 -0.76
C GLU A 234 2.23 -11.07 0.44
N CYS A 235 0.98 -11.20 0.89
CA CYS A 235 0.51 -10.56 2.12
C CYS A 235 1.34 -10.96 3.34
N LEU A 236 1.64 -12.26 3.47
CA LEU A 236 2.56 -12.77 4.50
C LEU A 236 3.93 -12.09 4.43
N LYS A 237 4.55 -12.02 3.25
CA LYS A 237 5.86 -11.36 3.07
C LYS A 237 5.83 -9.87 3.42
N ILE A 238 4.70 -9.19 3.16
CA ILE A 238 4.53 -7.80 3.52
C ILE A 238 4.41 -7.66 5.04
N GLN A 239 3.57 -8.48 5.69
CA GLN A 239 3.41 -8.48 7.14
C GLN A 239 4.72 -8.83 7.87
N ASP A 240 5.44 -9.87 7.44
CA ASP A 240 6.76 -10.21 8.00
C ASP A 240 7.76 -9.06 7.86
N ARG A 241 7.68 -8.30 6.76
CA ARG A 241 8.54 -7.13 6.55
C ARG A 241 8.14 -5.99 7.48
N ALA A 242 6.85 -5.74 7.63
CA ALA A 242 6.31 -4.74 8.54
C ALA A 242 6.74 -5.03 9.98
N ILE A 243 6.59 -6.27 10.45
CA ILE A 243 7.05 -6.71 11.78
C ILE A 243 8.57 -6.51 11.93
N ARG A 244 9.37 -6.88 10.93
CA ARG A 244 10.83 -6.63 10.97
C ARG A 244 11.18 -5.15 11.02
N TYR A 245 10.41 -4.29 10.36
CA TYR A 245 10.60 -2.84 10.41
C TYR A 245 10.30 -2.32 11.81
N LEU A 246 9.13 -2.70 12.34
CA LEU A 246 8.70 -2.37 13.70
C LEU A 246 9.74 -2.75 14.75
N VAL A 247 10.23 -4.00 14.73
CA VAL A 247 11.23 -4.48 15.69
C VAL A 247 12.53 -3.67 15.63
N LYS A 248 12.97 -3.28 14.43
CA LYS A 248 14.19 -2.47 14.23
C LYS A 248 14.01 -1.05 14.72
N ASP A 249 12.87 -0.44 14.42
CA ASP A 249 12.60 0.95 14.77
C ASP A 249 12.33 1.07 16.27
N ARG A 250 11.63 0.10 16.89
CA ARG A 250 11.49 0.01 18.35
C ARG A 250 12.84 -0.10 19.03
N ARG A 251 13.73 -0.98 18.55
CA ARG A 251 15.08 -1.12 19.12
C ARG A 251 15.84 0.20 19.04
N TYR A 252 15.76 0.90 17.91
CA TYR A 252 16.38 2.23 17.77
C TYR A 252 15.89 3.21 18.84
N PHE A 253 14.58 3.31 19.07
CA PHE A 253 14.04 4.21 20.09
C PHE A 253 14.37 3.77 21.52
N GLN A 254 14.41 2.47 21.80
CA GLN A 254 14.86 1.94 23.11
C GLN A 254 16.33 2.25 23.38
N GLU A 255 17.21 2.05 22.39
CA GLU A 255 18.62 2.41 22.49
C GLU A 255 18.80 3.93 22.65
N LYS A 256 18.01 4.73 21.91
CA LYS A 256 18.02 6.19 22.04
C LYS A 256 17.60 6.61 23.45
N LEU A 257 16.57 5.98 24.02
CA LEU A 257 16.08 6.25 25.37
C LEU A 257 17.13 5.94 26.45
N LEU A 258 17.83 4.81 26.34
CA LEU A 258 18.90 4.42 27.29
C LEU A 258 20.09 5.38 27.31
N ASN A 259 20.33 6.09 26.20
CA ASN A 259 21.42 7.04 26.06
C ASN A 259 21.04 8.47 26.49
N LEU A 260 19.79 8.72 26.92
CA LEU A 260 19.36 10.01 27.43
C LEU A 260 19.55 10.06 28.94
N GLU A 261 20.45 10.94 29.40
CA GLU A 261 20.86 11.03 30.81
C GLU A 261 19.90 11.87 31.68
N LYS A 262 18.94 12.59 31.09
CA LYS A 262 18.02 13.50 31.81
C LYS A 262 16.61 13.43 31.23
N GLU A 263 15.62 13.32 32.11
CA GLU A 263 14.21 13.51 31.74
C GLU A 263 14.00 14.93 31.19
N ASN A 264 13.64 14.99 29.91
CA ASN A 264 13.28 16.21 29.19
C ASN A 264 12.14 15.89 28.20
N GLU A 265 11.63 16.90 27.50
CA GLU A 265 10.55 16.72 26.50
C GLU A 265 10.91 15.68 25.42
N GLU A 266 12.18 15.59 25.03
CA GLU A 266 12.64 14.57 24.08
C GLU A 266 12.51 13.15 24.63
N THR A 267 12.79 12.95 25.93
CA THR A 267 12.63 11.67 26.62
C THR A 267 11.17 11.22 26.59
N VAL A 268 10.24 12.10 26.97
CA VAL A 268 8.79 11.81 26.95
C VAL A 268 8.31 11.48 25.54
N SER A 269 8.78 12.21 24.53
CA SER A 269 8.44 11.98 23.13
C SER A 269 9.00 10.65 22.58
N ILE A 270 10.12 10.16 23.10
CA ILE A 270 10.67 8.85 22.72
C ILE A 270 9.96 7.72 23.46
N GLU A 271 9.63 7.90 24.73
CA GLU A 271 8.85 6.93 25.51
C GLU A 271 7.49 6.69 24.89
N SER A 272 6.77 7.76 24.50
CA SER A 272 5.46 7.63 23.83
C SER A 272 5.57 6.83 22.53
N LYS A 273 6.64 7.04 21.75
CA LYS A 273 6.93 6.26 20.54
C LYS A 273 7.20 4.79 20.88
N VAL A 274 7.99 4.47 21.90
CA VAL A 274 8.22 3.07 22.31
C VAL A 274 6.90 2.39 22.69
N VAL A 275 6.07 3.07 23.49
CA VAL A 275 4.75 2.56 23.91
C VAL A 275 3.84 2.33 22.70
N LEU A 276 3.80 3.26 21.74
CA LEU A 276 3.06 3.09 20.49
C LEU A 276 3.55 1.86 19.72
N LEU A 277 4.86 1.68 19.56
CA LEU A 277 5.41 0.55 18.81
C LEU A 277 5.17 -0.81 19.52
N ASP A 278 5.12 -0.85 20.84
CA ASP A 278 4.74 -2.05 21.59
C ASP A 278 3.26 -2.41 21.40
N LYS A 279 2.39 -1.41 21.43
CA LYS A 279 0.96 -1.54 21.08
C LYS A 279 0.76 -2.07 19.65
N VAL A 280 1.55 -1.56 18.70
CA VAL A 280 1.53 -2.03 17.29
C VAL A 280 1.98 -3.50 17.19
N ASP A 281 3.01 -3.92 17.94
CA ASP A 281 3.48 -5.32 17.95
C ASP A 281 2.40 -6.27 18.50
N ALA A 282 1.72 -5.86 19.58
CA ALA A 282 0.59 -6.60 20.13
C ALA A 282 -0.57 -6.69 19.12
N THR A 283 -0.84 -5.61 18.38
CA THR A 283 -1.87 -5.58 17.35
C THR A 283 -1.54 -6.55 16.20
N PHE A 284 -0.31 -6.54 15.67
CA PHE A 284 0.11 -7.47 14.62
C PHE A 284 -0.09 -8.95 14.97
N LYS A 285 0.07 -9.32 16.25
CA LYS A 285 -0.13 -10.69 16.74
C LYS A 285 -1.58 -11.13 16.74
N ASN A 286 -2.51 -10.18 16.81
CA ASN A 286 -3.95 -10.43 16.93
C ASN A 286 -4.75 -10.10 15.65
N THR A 287 -4.13 -9.45 14.67
CA THR A 287 -4.77 -9.10 13.40
C THR A 287 -4.57 -10.19 12.35
N LYS A 288 -5.68 -10.61 11.74
CA LYS A 288 -5.68 -11.55 10.60
C LYS A 288 -5.06 -10.90 9.35
N LEU A 289 -4.47 -11.71 8.49
CA LEU A 289 -3.98 -11.28 7.18
C LEU A 289 -5.12 -10.90 6.26
N TYR A 290 -4.94 -9.82 5.51
CA TYR A 290 -5.86 -9.38 4.45
C TYR A 290 -5.11 -8.69 3.29
N LEU A 291 -5.78 -8.47 2.16
CA LEU A 291 -5.17 -7.83 0.99
C LEU A 291 -4.91 -6.33 1.22
N LEU A 292 -3.81 -5.81 0.69
CA LEU A 292 -3.42 -4.39 0.75
C LEU A 292 -3.51 -3.72 -0.63
#